data_AF-S6A885-F1
#
_entry.id   AF-S6A885-F1
#
_cell.length_a   1.000
_cell.length_b   1.000
_cell.length_c   1.000
_cell.angle_alpha   90.00
_cell.angle_beta   90.00
_cell.angle_gamma   90.00
#
_symmetry.space_group_name_H-M   'P 1'
#
loop_
_entity.id
_entity.type
_entity.pdbx_description
1 polymer ?
#
loop_
_entity_poly.entity_id
_entity_poly.type
_entity_poly.pdbx_seq_one_letter_code
_entity_poly.pdbx_strand_id
1 'polypeptide(L)'
;MFSIRKDSPQVPLPAFKDYIQRYAKHYLQQKPELVVYLEISQELLLEELKKLQIEHKVEIIADKSDSYTIFIPYFFIDKINKRYKEIETKPEIPFPLISELPKNFPVSLLKKMAVSDAFASLEVNQDGKNFLYSLDYSGDIPNLIFPGTYTAGKILNLALAKIRQFLIKDESRDYMQKRLMLANPGKEFTVRTFITRSASYTAESFKNMADSGDTTLLWGQLCAFIKQEFSKKTEKLTDEIALLQSAGIVEYLNNYYRNQLQKDLQTETALKNLLLAFQKSPYYFTMKQITQFTDTRGIPLLGQYSEKTLQDFMKEKTAVSGEFTLPDILTFKNTSEERFYVLAEKAVPLIISLINEARKPVRDECIKRWHHILSSFYKDDSMKDEAAFSNLIRTITAEAAPNLYGLLNAPFTTALLSDSRLNEIQNLEINRIFPGGKIAPYSEILMLSRTELLSDTKILLPFWYGIPFVYSIVAFFKRPKNKQKKDNNQAKKNEQQIISRTKLTLKDAAENISAEFVPQGMTFDEALKRYLDEWNQNLNTTVRDNLTEDVNALIRDYIRSVQKTLSTVNFTVERVRGLAQTLAGTPSLLKIKNSKALTKYIELYILKVVKKYF
;
A
#
# COMPACT_ATOMS: atom_id res chain seq x y z
N MET A 1 28.32 -56.23 -7.02
CA MET A 1 28.41 -57.65 -7.44
C MET A 1 28.68 -58.60 -6.29
N PHE A 2 29.69 -58.36 -5.45
CA PHE A 2 30.02 -59.24 -4.32
C PHE A 2 28.81 -59.51 -3.40
N SER A 3 28.14 -58.47 -2.90
CA SER A 3 26.95 -58.60 -2.03
C SER A 3 25.81 -59.37 -2.68
N ILE A 4 25.63 -59.24 -3.99
CA ILE A 4 24.59 -59.96 -4.75
C ILE A 4 24.91 -61.46 -4.80
N ARG A 5 26.17 -61.84 -4.99
CA ARG A 5 26.60 -63.25 -5.02
C ARG A 5 26.54 -63.92 -3.65
N LYS A 6 26.75 -63.15 -2.57
CA LYS A 6 26.75 -63.63 -1.19
C LYS A 6 25.42 -63.47 -0.48
N ASP A 7 24.43 -62.87 -1.14
CA ASP A 7 23.15 -62.43 -0.57
C ASP A 7 23.31 -61.72 0.78
N SER A 8 24.40 -60.93 0.90
CA SER A 8 24.77 -60.29 2.15
C SER A 8 25.19 -58.83 1.93
N PRO A 9 24.65 -57.89 2.72
CA PRO A 9 24.98 -56.47 2.71
C PRO A 9 26.34 -56.17 3.36
N GLN A 10 26.84 -57.10 4.16
CA GLN A 10 28.04 -56.96 4.98
C GLN A 10 29.16 -57.78 4.36
N VAL A 11 30.30 -57.12 4.19
CA VAL A 11 31.49 -57.72 3.62
C VAL A 11 32.67 -57.47 4.56
N PRO A 12 33.25 -58.52 5.15
CA PRO A 12 34.50 -58.38 5.90
C PRO A 12 35.59 -57.81 4.98
N LEU A 13 36.33 -56.80 5.44
CA LEU A 13 37.40 -56.16 4.66
C LEU A 13 38.42 -57.18 4.07
N PRO A 14 38.87 -58.23 4.79
CA PRO A 14 39.77 -59.23 4.23
C PRO A 14 39.14 -59.99 3.05
N ALA A 15 37.88 -60.39 3.17
CA ALA A 15 37.16 -61.10 2.11
C ALA A 15 36.91 -60.21 0.88
N PHE A 16 36.71 -58.91 1.09
CA PHE A 16 36.59 -57.95 0.00
C PHE A 16 37.90 -57.74 -0.75
N LYS A 17 39.02 -57.63 -0.02
CA LYS A 17 40.36 -57.53 -0.59
C LYS A 17 40.65 -58.72 -1.49
N ASP A 18 40.45 -59.94 -1.00
CA ASP A 18 40.69 -61.17 -1.78
C ASP A 18 39.83 -61.20 -3.06
N TYR A 19 38.58 -60.75 -2.97
CA TYR A 19 37.71 -60.67 -4.13
C TYR A 19 38.20 -59.64 -5.16
N ILE A 20 38.58 -58.45 -4.72
CA ILE A 20 39.12 -57.39 -5.57
C ILE A 20 40.37 -57.88 -6.31
N GLN A 21 41.30 -58.53 -5.61
CA GLN A 21 42.53 -59.06 -6.21
C GLN A 21 42.23 -60.11 -7.30
N ARG A 22 41.30 -61.03 -7.03
CA ARG A 22 40.85 -62.03 -8.02
C ARG A 22 40.15 -61.37 -9.21
N TYR A 23 39.33 -60.35 -8.96
CA TYR A 23 38.63 -59.60 -10.01
C TYR A 23 39.63 -58.83 -10.89
N ALA A 24 40.58 -58.13 -10.28
CA ALA A 24 41.65 -57.41 -10.98
C ALA A 24 42.47 -58.36 -11.86
N LYS A 25 42.87 -59.52 -11.33
CA LYS A 25 43.62 -60.55 -12.08
C LYS A 25 42.86 -61.07 -13.30
N HIS A 26 41.55 -61.28 -13.18
CA HIS A 26 40.71 -61.82 -14.25
C HIS A 26 40.44 -60.79 -15.37
N TYR A 27 40.29 -59.51 -15.04
CA TYR A 27 39.90 -58.47 -16.00
C TYR A 27 41.04 -57.52 -16.42
N LEU A 28 42.27 -57.78 -15.98
CA LEU A 28 43.43 -56.93 -16.23
C LEU A 28 43.66 -56.61 -17.71
N GLN A 29 43.46 -57.60 -18.59
CA GLN A 29 43.63 -57.45 -20.04
C GLN A 29 42.58 -56.51 -20.67
N GLN A 30 41.38 -56.43 -20.08
CA GLN A 30 40.30 -55.58 -20.57
C GLN A 30 40.33 -54.19 -19.91
N LYS A 31 40.86 -54.09 -18.68
CA LYS A 31 40.93 -52.85 -17.90
C LYS A 31 42.32 -52.72 -17.23
N PRO A 32 43.27 -52.04 -17.88
CA PRO A 32 44.64 -51.87 -17.37
C PRO A 32 44.71 -51.13 -16.03
N GLU A 33 43.72 -50.28 -15.74
CA GLU A 33 43.63 -49.49 -14.50
C GLU A 33 43.53 -50.37 -13.24
N LEU A 34 43.16 -51.65 -13.38
CA LEU A 34 43.01 -52.56 -12.24
C LEU A 34 44.34 -53.07 -11.66
N VAL A 35 45.49 -52.75 -12.27
CA VAL A 35 46.83 -53.17 -11.81
C VAL A 35 47.07 -52.80 -10.34
N VAL A 36 46.63 -51.61 -9.93
CA VAL A 36 46.81 -51.08 -8.55
C VAL A 36 46.18 -52.00 -7.49
N TYR A 37 45.14 -52.75 -7.88
CA TYR A 37 44.37 -53.61 -6.98
C TYR A 37 44.91 -55.04 -6.84
N LEU A 38 45.95 -55.43 -7.60
CA LEU A 38 46.54 -56.77 -7.51
C LEU A 38 47.28 -56.99 -6.18
N GLU A 39 47.96 -55.96 -5.68
CA GLU A 39 48.80 -56.02 -4.47
C GLU A 39 48.38 -55.02 -3.37
N ILE A 40 47.17 -54.45 -3.48
CA ILE A 40 46.69 -53.44 -2.52
C ILE A 40 46.75 -53.93 -1.06
N SER A 41 47.33 -53.12 -0.17
CA SER A 41 47.33 -53.39 1.27
C SER A 41 45.93 -53.19 1.87
N GLN A 42 45.65 -53.76 3.05
CA GLN A 42 44.35 -53.55 3.70
C GLN A 42 44.17 -52.08 4.13
N GLU A 43 45.24 -51.41 4.52
CA GLU A 43 45.24 -49.99 4.93
C GLU A 43 44.90 -49.07 3.75
N LEU A 44 45.55 -49.27 2.59
CA LEU A 44 45.27 -48.49 1.38
C LEU A 44 43.84 -48.73 0.88
N LEU A 45 43.36 -49.98 0.94
CA LEU A 45 41.98 -50.31 0.59
C LEU A 45 40.98 -49.62 1.54
N LEU A 46 41.30 -49.55 2.84
CA LEU A 46 40.49 -48.84 3.83
C LEU A 46 40.43 -47.33 3.52
N GLU A 47 41.54 -46.71 3.15
CA GLU A 47 41.58 -45.29 2.76
C GLU A 47 40.73 -45.00 1.52
N GLU A 48 40.77 -45.86 0.50
CA GLU A 48 39.89 -45.74 -0.66
C GLU A 48 38.42 -45.91 -0.28
N LEU A 49 38.11 -46.87 0.60
CA LEU A 49 36.74 -47.07 1.10
C LEU A 49 36.25 -45.89 1.94
N LYS A 50 37.11 -45.21 2.69
CA LYS A 50 36.76 -43.98 3.43
C LYS A 50 36.36 -42.85 2.47
N LYS A 51 36.99 -42.74 1.30
CA LYS A 51 36.54 -41.78 0.25
C LYS A 51 35.13 -42.11 -0.23
N LEU A 52 34.82 -43.39 -0.45
CA LEU A 52 33.48 -43.84 -0.82
C LEU A 52 32.45 -43.72 0.31
N GLN A 53 32.89 -43.73 1.57
CA GLN A 53 32.05 -43.50 2.75
C GLN A 53 31.60 -42.04 2.85
N ILE A 54 32.47 -41.08 2.49
CA ILE A 54 32.11 -39.66 2.38
C ILE A 54 30.99 -39.46 1.35
N GLU A 55 31.00 -40.24 0.27
CA GLU A 55 29.96 -40.24 -0.77
C GLU A 55 28.71 -41.08 -0.40
N HIS A 56 28.62 -41.61 0.83
CA HIS A 56 27.55 -42.49 1.31
C HIS A 56 27.32 -43.76 0.46
N LYS A 57 28.32 -44.21 -0.31
CA LYS A 57 28.24 -45.42 -1.14
C LYS A 57 28.50 -46.70 -0.36
N VAL A 58 29.25 -46.60 0.73
CA VAL A 58 29.58 -47.67 1.67
C VAL A 58 29.63 -47.09 3.09
N GLU A 59 29.48 -47.94 4.09
CA GLU A 59 29.72 -47.55 5.47
C GLU A 59 30.64 -48.55 6.15
N ILE A 60 31.67 -48.04 6.81
CA ILE A 60 32.68 -48.86 7.44
C ILE A 60 32.30 -49.01 8.92
N ILE A 61 32.04 -50.25 9.34
CA ILE A 61 31.74 -50.61 10.72
C ILE A 61 32.99 -51.25 11.31
N ALA A 62 33.57 -50.63 12.34
CA ALA A 62 34.65 -51.22 13.11
C ALA A 62 34.08 -52.06 14.26
N ASP A 63 34.52 -53.31 14.39
CA ASP A 63 34.21 -54.15 15.55
C ASP A 63 35.20 -53.88 16.70
N LYS A 64 34.87 -54.32 17.92
CA LYS A 64 35.70 -54.18 19.13
C LYS A 64 37.09 -54.84 19.02
N SER A 65 37.27 -55.68 18.00
CA SER A 65 38.49 -56.42 17.67
C SER A 65 39.37 -55.74 16.62
N ASP A 66 39.08 -54.47 16.27
CA ASP A 66 39.74 -53.72 15.19
C ASP A 66 39.57 -54.36 13.79
N SER A 67 38.56 -55.22 13.65
CA SER A 67 38.15 -55.79 12.36
C SER A 67 37.12 -54.88 11.68
N TYR A 68 37.36 -54.56 10.41
CA TYR A 68 36.49 -53.68 9.63
C TYR A 68 35.52 -54.48 8.75
N THR A 69 34.25 -54.13 8.83
CA THR A 69 33.18 -54.65 7.97
C THR A 69 32.64 -53.53 7.10
N ILE A 70 32.54 -53.79 5.80
CA ILE A 70 31.97 -52.88 4.82
C ILE A 70 30.48 -53.17 4.71
N PHE A 71 29.65 -52.20 5.04
CA PHE A 71 28.21 -52.22 4.79
C PHE A 71 27.92 -51.56 3.45
N ILE A 72 27.13 -52.21 2.60
CA ILE A 72 26.75 -51.70 1.27
C ILE A 72 25.27 -51.27 1.30
N PRO A 73 24.98 -49.96 1.46
CA PRO A 73 23.62 -49.42 1.58
C PRO A 73 22.73 -49.79 0.41
N TYR A 74 23.27 -49.68 -0.81
CA TYR A 74 22.55 -49.91 -2.05
C TYR A 74 21.85 -51.28 -2.10
N PHE A 75 22.44 -52.32 -1.52
CA PHE A 75 21.86 -53.67 -1.54
C PHE A 75 20.52 -53.73 -0.81
N PHE A 76 20.43 -53.15 0.39
CA PHE A 76 19.17 -53.09 1.13
C PHE A 76 18.20 -52.08 0.55
N ILE A 77 18.68 -50.92 0.14
CA ILE A 77 17.83 -49.87 -0.42
C ILE A 77 17.20 -50.34 -1.73
N ASP A 78 17.92 -51.08 -2.57
CA ASP A 78 17.38 -51.72 -3.78
C ASP A 78 16.33 -52.78 -3.43
N LYS A 79 16.54 -53.57 -2.37
CA LYS A 79 15.55 -54.54 -1.88
C LYS A 79 14.26 -53.87 -1.40
N ILE A 80 14.37 -52.79 -0.64
CA ILE A 80 13.21 -51.99 -0.20
C ILE A 80 12.54 -51.34 -1.41
N ASN A 81 13.30 -50.75 -2.35
CA ASN A 81 12.76 -50.18 -3.59
C ASN A 81 11.97 -51.22 -4.41
N LYS A 82 12.49 -52.44 -4.56
CA LYS A 82 11.78 -53.54 -5.24
C LYS A 82 10.47 -53.88 -4.54
N ARG A 83 10.47 -53.96 -3.20
CA ARG A 83 9.24 -54.18 -2.44
C ARG A 83 8.23 -53.05 -2.63
N TYR A 84 8.67 -51.80 -2.69
CA TYR A 84 7.76 -50.68 -3.00
C TYR A 84 7.18 -50.76 -4.43
N LYS A 85 7.99 -51.16 -5.42
CA LYS A 85 7.48 -51.44 -6.78
C LYS A 85 6.46 -52.59 -6.80
N GLU A 86 6.66 -53.61 -5.97
CA GLU A 86 5.68 -54.68 -5.81
C GLU A 86 4.39 -54.15 -5.17
N ILE A 87 4.49 -53.33 -4.12
CA ILE A 87 3.32 -52.70 -3.45
C ILE A 87 2.50 -51.85 -4.44
N GLU A 88 3.14 -51.16 -5.40
CA GLU A 88 2.45 -50.41 -6.45
C GLU A 88 1.51 -51.29 -7.29
N THR A 89 1.89 -52.55 -7.51
CA THR A 89 1.07 -53.53 -8.26
C THR A 89 0.15 -54.37 -7.37
N LYS A 90 0.53 -54.56 -6.11
CA LYS A 90 -0.09 -55.46 -5.13
C LYS A 90 -0.26 -54.73 -3.79
N PRO A 91 -1.34 -53.93 -3.63
CA PRO A 91 -1.58 -53.14 -2.43
C PRO A 91 -1.66 -53.96 -1.14
N GLU A 92 -1.91 -55.28 -1.22
CA GLU A 92 -1.95 -56.20 -0.08
C GLU A 92 -0.62 -56.29 0.67
N ILE A 93 0.50 -56.06 0.00
CA ILE A 93 1.83 -56.23 0.60
C ILE A 93 2.05 -55.13 1.64
N PRO A 94 2.27 -55.42 2.93
CA PRO A 94 2.42 -54.40 3.97
C PRO A 94 3.66 -53.53 3.74
N PHE A 95 3.60 -52.28 4.21
CA PHE A 95 4.75 -51.39 4.15
C PHE A 95 5.93 -51.98 4.95
N PRO A 96 7.18 -51.84 4.47
CA PRO A 96 8.34 -52.26 5.22
C PRO A 96 8.46 -51.49 6.54
N LEU A 97 8.85 -52.17 7.61
CA LEU A 97 8.98 -51.61 8.95
C LEU A 97 10.45 -51.47 9.36
N ILE A 98 10.74 -50.60 10.33
CA ILE A 98 12.09 -50.50 10.92
C ILE A 98 12.56 -51.85 11.49
N SER A 99 11.66 -52.65 12.07
CA SER A 99 11.97 -53.96 12.64
C SER A 99 12.45 -54.98 11.61
N GLU A 100 12.20 -54.75 10.32
CA GLU A 100 12.69 -55.58 9.22
C GLU A 100 14.14 -55.24 8.83
N LEU A 101 14.71 -54.15 9.34
CA LEU A 101 16.12 -53.80 9.14
C LEU A 101 17.02 -54.72 9.97
N PRO A 102 18.22 -55.06 9.48
CA PRO A 102 19.18 -55.84 10.25
C PRO A 102 19.60 -55.08 11.51
N LYS A 103 19.92 -55.81 12.60
CA LYS A 103 20.36 -55.21 13.88
C LYS A 103 21.53 -54.24 13.76
N ASN A 104 22.41 -54.47 12.78
CA ASN A 104 23.60 -53.65 12.51
C ASN A 104 23.38 -52.70 11.33
N PHE A 105 22.13 -52.32 11.02
CA PHE A 105 21.85 -51.30 10.03
C PHE A 105 22.42 -49.96 10.50
N PRO A 106 23.24 -49.28 9.70
CA PRO A 106 23.81 -48.03 10.15
C PRO A 106 22.76 -46.92 10.31
N VAL A 107 22.80 -46.24 11.46
CA VAL A 107 21.84 -45.19 11.82
C VAL A 107 22.00 -43.95 10.90
N SER A 108 23.20 -43.70 10.38
CA SER A 108 23.50 -42.58 9.48
C SER A 108 22.69 -42.64 8.16
N LEU A 109 22.30 -43.85 7.74
CA LEU A 109 21.54 -44.12 6.52
C LEU A 109 20.02 -44.12 6.75
N LEU A 110 19.57 -43.90 7.99
CA LEU A 110 18.16 -43.85 8.37
C LEU A 110 17.79 -42.44 8.83
N LYS A 111 17.15 -41.66 7.95
CA LYS A 111 16.68 -40.31 8.25
C LYS A 111 15.29 -40.37 8.85
N LYS A 112 15.14 -39.99 10.11
CA LYS A 112 13.84 -39.95 10.79
C LYS A 112 13.07 -38.69 10.41
N MET A 113 11.76 -38.84 10.21
CA MET A 113 10.86 -37.75 9.86
C MET A 113 9.47 -38.06 10.40
N ALA A 114 8.85 -37.10 11.07
CA ALA A 114 7.45 -37.24 11.48
C ALA A 114 6.49 -36.97 10.30
N VAL A 115 5.29 -37.52 10.36
CA VAL A 115 4.16 -37.11 9.51
C VAL A 115 3.85 -35.63 9.82
N SER A 116 4.44 -34.73 9.02
CA SER A 116 4.55 -33.29 9.28
C SER A 116 4.65 -32.50 7.96
N ASP A 117 4.71 -31.16 8.02
CA ASP A 117 4.83 -30.31 6.84
C ASP A 117 6.10 -30.61 6.04
N ALA A 118 7.16 -31.06 6.74
CA ALA A 118 8.40 -31.54 6.11
C ALA A 118 8.19 -32.82 5.28
N PHE A 119 7.30 -33.71 5.73
CA PHE A 119 6.90 -34.87 4.92
C PHE A 119 6.01 -34.45 3.76
N ALA A 120 5.06 -33.52 3.97
CA ALA A 120 4.15 -33.08 2.91
C ALA A 120 4.88 -32.36 1.77
N SER A 121 5.95 -31.64 2.08
CA SER A 121 6.83 -30.95 1.12
C SER A 121 7.97 -31.82 0.57
N LEU A 122 7.96 -33.13 0.83
CA LEU A 122 9.04 -34.01 0.41
C LEU A 122 9.09 -34.20 -1.12
N GLU A 123 10.18 -33.70 -1.71
CA GLU A 123 10.54 -33.89 -3.11
C GLU A 123 11.60 -35.00 -3.31
N VAL A 124 11.88 -35.34 -4.57
CA VAL A 124 12.85 -36.38 -4.91
C VAL A 124 14.25 -35.92 -4.52
N ASN A 125 14.92 -36.66 -3.65
CA ASN A 125 16.30 -36.40 -3.30
C ASN A 125 17.27 -37.06 -4.31
N GLN A 126 18.23 -36.29 -4.83
CA GLN A 126 19.24 -36.80 -5.78
C GLN A 126 20.10 -37.92 -5.16
N ASP A 127 20.38 -37.84 -3.86
CA ASP A 127 21.09 -38.88 -3.08
C ASP A 127 20.14 -39.93 -2.48
N GLY A 128 18.86 -39.91 -2.86
CA GLY A 128 17.80 -40.78 -2.31
C GLY A 128 18.02 -42.28 -2.53
N LYS A 129 19.03 -42.67 -3.32
CA LYS A 129 19.44 -44.07 -3.52
C LYS A 129 20.34 -44.61 -2.41
N ASN A 130 20.86 -43.74 -1.54
CA ASN A 130 21.87 -44.08 -0.55
C ASN A 130 21.34 -44.08 0.89
N PHE A 131 20.10 -43.67 1.13
CA PHE A 131 19.50 -43.68 2.47
C PHE A 131 18.00 -44.04 2.44
N LEU A 132 17.46 -44.39 3.60
CA LEU A 132 16.04 -44.61 3.86
C LEU A 132 15.48 -43.52 4.76
N TYR A 133 14.22 -43.18 4.57
CA TYR A 133 13.43 -42.43 5.55
C TYR A 133 12.72 -43.40 6.49
N SER A 134 12.63 -43.02 7.76
CA SER A 134 11.71 -43.57 8.75
C SER A 134 10.59 -42.58 8.98
N LEU A 135 9.35 -42.98 8.68
CA LEU A 135 8.18 -42.14 8.90
C LEU A 135 7.58 -42.45 10.28
N ASP A 136 7.64 -41.45 11.14
CA ASP A 136 7.20 -41.55 12.52
C ASP A 136 5.78 -40.94 12.64
N TYR A 137 4.88 -41.66 13.30
CA TYR A 137 3.49 -41.26 13.50
C TYR A 137 3.27 -40.77 14.93
N SER A 138 2.24 -39.96 15.16
CA SER A 138 1.77 -39.66 16.51
C SER A 138 0.97 -40.85 17.07
N GLY A 139 1.45 -41.47 18.14
CA GLY A 139 0.79 -42.59 18.84
C GLY A 139 1.41 -43.97 18.55
N ASP A 140 0.63 -45.03 18.72
CA ASP A 140 1.11 -46.43 18.70
C ASP A 140 1.19 -47.06 17.29
N ILE A 141 1.38 -46.25 16.24
CA ILE A 141 1.50 -46.77 14.86
C ILE A 141 2.98 -47.05 14.58
N PRO A 142 3.36 -48.30 14.22
CA PRO A 142 4.73 -48.63 13.86
C PRO A 142 5.25 -47.77 12.71
N ASN A 143 6.52 -47.39 12.79
CA ASN A 143 7.16 -46.57 11.78
C ASN A 143 7.42 -47.40 10.51
N LEU A 144 6.98 -46.87 9.36
CA LEU A 144 7.36 -47.44 8.07
C LEU A 144 8.68 -46.87 7.59
N ILE A 145 9.37 -47.62 6.74
CA ILE A 145 10.60 -47.17 6.09
C ILE A 145 10.43 -47.11 4.59
N PHE A 146 10.96 -46.06 3.95
CA PHE A 146 10.88 -45.91 2.50
C PHE A 146 12.14 -45.30 1.90
N PRO A 147 12.46 -45.57 0.62
CA PRO A 147 13.66 -45.03 -0.04
C PRO A 147 13.60 -43.51 -0.23
N GLY A 148 14.74 -42.83 -0.13
CA GLY A 148 14.82 -41.37 -0.30
C GLY A 148 14.44 -40.86 -1.71
N THR A 149 14.22 -41.76 -2.67
CA THR A 149 13.71 -41.44 -4.02
C THR A 149 12.19 -41.28 -4.08
N TYR A 150 11.44 -41.61 -3.02
CA TYR A 150 9.99 -41.48 -2.96
C TYR A 150 9.59 -40.08 -2.49
N THR A 151 8.50 -39.55 -3.08
CA THR A 151 7.89 -38.27 -2.71
C THR A 151 6.65 -38.49 -1.86
N ALA A 152 6.19 -37.43 -1.19
CA ALA A 152 4.93 -37.45 -0.44
C ALA A 152 3.76 -37.96 -1.30
N GLY A 153 3.68 -37.50 -2.55
CA GLY A 153 2.64 -37.92 -3.51
C GLY A 153 2.69 -39.40 -3.86
N LYS A 154 3.89 -39.99 -4.03
CA LYS A 154 4.01 -41.43 -4.29
C LYS A 154 3.56 -42.26 -3.09
N ILE A 155 3.99 -41.89 -1.88
CA ILE A 155 3.61 -42.58 -0.65
C ILE A 155 2.10 -42.46 -0.40
N LEU A 156 1.52 -41.29 -0.68
CA LEU A 156 0.07 -41.08 -0.62
C LEU A 156 -0.70 -42.01 -1.55
N ASN A 157 -0.27 -42.18 -2.80
CA ASN A 157 -0.93 -43.08 -3.75
C ASN A 157 -0.94 -44.53 -3.27
N LEU A 158 0.16 -44.98 -2.64
CA LEU A 158 0.22 -46.32 -2.03
C LEU A 158 -0.72 -46.45 -0.83
N ALA A 159 -0.78 -45.43 0.01
CA ALA A 159 -1.70 -45.40 1.15
C ALA A 159 -3.17 -45.44 0.70
N LEU A 160 -3.52 -44.68 -0.35
CA LEU A 160 -4.86 -44.71 -0.95
C LEU A 160 -5.20 -46.08 -1.53
N ALA A 161 -4.26 -46.73 -2.21
CA ALA A 161 -4.46 -48.08 -2.76
C ALA A 161 -4.77 -49.12 -1.66
N LYS A 162 -4.14 -49.00 -0.50
CA LYS A 162 -4.41 -49.84 0.68
C LYS A 162 -5.78 -49.58 1.29
N ILE A 163 -6.18 -48.32 1.46
CA ILE A 163 -7.53 -47.99 1.94
C ILE A 163 -8.58 -48.47 0.93
N ARG A 164 -8.33 -48.32 -0.38
CA ARG A 164 -9.20 -48.87 -1.44
C ARG A 164 -9.37 -50.38 -1.29
N GLN A 165 -8.27 -51.11 -1.11
CA GLN A 165 -8.33 -52.55 -0.91
C GLN A 165 -9.16 -52.94 0.32
N PHE A 166 -9.04 -52.19 1.41
CA PHE A 166 -9.90 -52.36 2.59
C PHE A 166 -11.38 -52.12 2.27
N LEU A 167 -11.70 -51.08 1.50
CA LEU A 167 -13.07 -50.74 1.10
C LEU A 167 -13.68 -51.65 0.03
N ILE A 168 -12.88 -52.47 -0.68
CA ILE A 168 -13.40 -53.46 -1.63
C ILE A 168 -14.06 -54.65 -0.90
N LYS A 169 -13.64 -54.95 0.33
CA LYS A 169 -14.25 -56.01 1.15
C LYS A 169 -15.65 -55.57 1.57
N ASP A 170 -16.69 -56.31 1.16
CA ASP A 170 -18.10 -55.92 1.37
C ASP A 170 -18.42 -55.59 2.84
N GLU A 171 -17.96 -56.40 3.78
CA GLU A 171 -18.18 -56.16 5.22
C GLU A 171 -17.56 -54.85 5.71
N SER A 172 -16.32 -54.58 5.30
CA SER A 172 -15.58 -53.37 5.68
C SER A 172 -16.18 -52.12 5.04
N ARG A 173 -16.60 -52.23 3.77
CA ARG A 173 -17.30 -51.17 3.03
C ARG A 173 -18.60 -50.80 3.72
N ASP A 174 -19.44 -51.78 4.00
CA ASP A 174 -20.78 -51.56 4.56
C ASP A 174 -20.69 -51.01 5.99
N TYR A 175 -19.72 -51.48 6.78
CA TYR A 175 -19.45 -50.94 8.11
C TYR A 175 -19.03 -49.46 8.05
N MET A 176 -18.03 -49.13 7.23
CA MET A 176 -17.55 -47.74 7.10
C MET A 176 -18.62 -46.81 6.53
N GLN A 177 -19.38 -47.28 5.55
CA GLN A 177 -20.49 -46.52 4.96
C GLN A 177 -21.56 -46.21 6.01
N LYS A 178 -21.97 -47.19 6.84
CA LYS A 178 -22.92 -46.96 7.94
C LYS A 178 -22.40 -45.93 8.93
N ARG A 179 -21.12 -46.00 9.32
CA ARG A 179 -20.52 -45.02 10.25
C ARG A 179 -20.49 -43.60 9.67
N LEU A 180 -20.11 -43.46 8.40
CA LEU A 180 -20.14 -42.16 7.71
C LEU A 180 -21.56 -41.61 7.56
N MET A 181 -22.55 -42.45 7.28
CA MET A 181 -23.96 -42.02 7.22
C MET A 181 -24.44 -41.50 8.58
N LEU A 182 -24.12 -42.20 9.67
CA LEU A 182 -24.48 -41.76 11.03
C LEU A 182 -23.85 -40.41 11.40
N ALA A 183 -22.62 -40.15 10.93
CA ALA A 183 -21.91 -38.90 11.18
C ALA A 183 -22.36 -37.74 10.27
N ASN A 184 -23.09 -38.01 9.18
CA ASN A 184 -23.52 -37.02 8.20
C ASN A 184 -25.02 -37.21 7.87
N PRO A 185 -25.93 -36.93 8.82
CA PRO A 185 -27.37 -37.10 8.61
C PRO A 185 -27.86 -36.23 7.45
N GLY A 186 -28.67 -36.79 6.54
CA GLY A 186 -29.20 -36.10 5.36
C GLY A 186 -28.23 -35.99 4.18
N LYS A 187 -27.02 -36.59 4.26
CA LYS A 187 -26.04 -36.65 3.16
C LYS A 187 -25.81 -38.08 2.65
N GLU A 188 -26.81 -38.94 2.72
CA GLU A 188 -26.68 -40.38 2.42
C GLU A 188 -26.19 -40.63 0.99
N PHE A 189 -26.70 -39.87 0.02
CA PHE A 189 -26.27 -39.98 -1.38
C PHE A 189 -24.80 -39.61 -1.57
N THR A 190 -24.35 -38.52 -0.93
CA THR A 190 -22.96 -38.07 -0.97
C THR A 190 -22.04 -39.11 -0.36
N VAL A 191 -22.40 -39.69 0.79
CA VAL A 191 -21.63 -40.75 1.45
C VAL A 191 -21.53 -42.02 0.59
N ARG A 192 -22.64 -42.48 -0.01
CA ARG A 192 -22.64 -43.65 -0.92
C ARG A 192 -21.76 -43.41 -2.13
N THR A 193 -21.87 -42.23 -2.73
CA THR A 193 -21.07 -41.83 -3.90
C THR A 193 -19.59 -41.77 -3.55
N PHE A 194 -19.26 -41.20 -2.38
CA PHE A 194 -17.89 -41.12 -1.87
C PHE A 194 -17.27 -42.51 -1.66
N ILE A 195 -17.96 -43.43 -0.96
CA ILE A 195 -17.45 -44.79 -0.74
C ILE A 195 -17.26 -45.53 -2.07
N THR A 196 -18.24 -45.44 -2.97
CA THR A 196 -18.17 -46.08 -4.30
C THR A 196 -16.98 -45.56 -5.10
N ARG A 197 -16.77 -44.23 -5.13
CA ARG A 197 -15.62 -43.61 -5.80
C ARG A 197 -14.29 -43.95 -5.16
N SER A 198 -14.24 -44.03 -3.83
CA SER A 198 -13.02 -44.39 -3.10
C SER A 198 -12.63 -45.85 -3.33
N ALA A 199 -13.60 -46.74 -3.47
CA ALA A 199 -13.38 -48.15 -3.80
C ALA A 199 -12.98 -48.37 -5.28
N SER A 200 -13.39 -47.48 -6.19
CA SER A 200 -13.07 -47.57 -7.63
C SER A 200 -11.83 -46.77 -8.07
N TYR A 201 -11.15 -46.10 -7.13
CA TYR A 201 -10.10 -45.10 -7.40
C TYR A 201 -8.89 -45.56 -8.24
N THR A 202 -8.40 -44.67 -9.12
CA THR A 202 -7.14 -44.74 -9.88
C THR A 202 -6.15 -43.63 -9.46
N ALA A 203 -4.84 -43.95 -9.48
CA ALA A 203 -3.75 -43.23 -8.79
C ALA A 203 -3.54 -41.72 -9.11
N GLU A 204 -4.15 -41.15 -10.15
CA GLU A 204 -3.92 -39.75 -10.56
C GLU A 204 -4.83 -38.71 -9.88
N SER A 205 -5.80 -39.13 -9.05
CA SER A 205 -6.96 -38.28 -8.75
C SER A 205 -6.98 -37.56 -7.40
N PHE A 206 -5.98 -37.71 -6.52
CA PHE A 206 -6.07 -37.12 -5.17
C PHE A 206 -5.93 -35.59 -5.18
N LYS A 207 -5.09 -35.04 -6.06
CA LYS A 207 -5.01 -33.58 -6.26
C LYS A 207 -6.33 -32.99 -6.76
N ASN A 208 -7.08 -33.74 -7.58
CA ASN A 208 -8.39 -33.36 -8.10
C ASN A 208 -9.54 -33.68 -7.11
N MET A 209 -9.30 -34.47 -6.06
CA MET A 209 -10.31 -34.80 -5.04
C MET A 209 -10.48 -33.68 -3.99
N ALA A 210 -9.46 -32.83 -3.85
CA ALA A 210 -9.51 -31.68 -2.96
C ALA A 210 -10.42 -30.54 -3.47
N ASP A 211 -10.96 -30.66 -4.69
CA ASP A 211 -11.84 -29.68 -5.34
C ASP A 211 -13.22 -29.52 -4.66
N SER A 212 -13.61 -30.44 -3.78
CA SER A 212 -14.88 -30.37 -3.05
C SER A 212 -14.69 -30.49 -1.54
N GLY A 213 -15.14 -29.46 -0.81
CA GLY A 213 -15.04 -29.41 0.65
C GLY A 213 -15.63 -30.65 1.35
N ASP A 214 -16.76 -31.15 0.84
CA ASP A 214 -17.41 -32.35 1.37
C ASP A 214 -16.56 -33.63 1.22
N THR A 215 -15.81 -33.79 0.12
CA THR A 215 -14.95 -34.96 -0.10
C THR A 215 -13.75 -34.95 0.86
N THR A 216 -13.13 -33.79 1.07
CA THR A 216 -12.02 -33.68 2.04
C THR A 216 -12.47 -33.98 3.47
N LEU A 217 -13.68 -33.56 3.86
CA LEU A 217 -14.26 -33.87 5.16
C LEU A 217 -14.50 -35.37 5.33
N LEU A 218 -15.10 -36.02 4.33
CA LEU A 218 -15.40 -37.46 4.36
C LEU A 218 -14.12 -38.31 4.41
N TRP A 219 -13.04 -37.92 3.71
CA TRP A 219 -11.73 -38.57 3.84
C TRP A 219 -11.16 -38.46 5.25
N GLY A 220 -11.25 -37.28 5.88
CA GLY A 220 -10.83 -37.07 7.26
C GLY A 220 -11.61 -37.97 8.24
N GLN A 221 -12.93 -38.03 8.09
CA GLN A 221 -13.80 -38.88 8.91
C GLN A 221 -13.51 -40.38 8.70
N LEU A 222 -13.34 -40.82 7.45
CA LEU A 222 -13.01 -42.21 7.13
C LEU A 222 -11.71 -42.63 7.81
N CYS A 223 -10.65 -41.81 7.71
CA CYS A 223 -9.37 -42.09 8.36
C CYS A 223 -9.49 -42.11 9.89
N ALA A 224 -10.28 -41.19 10.46
CA ALA A 224 -10.56 -41.17 11.89
C ALA A 224 -11.28 -42.44 12.37
N PHE A 225 -12.28 -42.92 11.63
CA PHE A 225 -13.01 -44.16 11.96
C PHE A 225 -12.15 -45.40 11.83
N ILE A 226 -11.30 -45.49 10.79
CA ILE A 226 -10.31 -46.57 10.66
C ILE A 226 -9.40 -46.58 11.89
N LYS A 227 -8.81 -45.44 12.26
CA LYS A 227 -7.94 -45.37 13.44
C LYS A 227 -8.67 -45.74 14.73
N GLN A 228 -9.89 -45.26 14.93
CA GLN A 228 -10.69 -45.56 16.12
C GLN A 228 -10.97 -47.06 16.24
N GLU A 229 -11.29 -47.74 15.14
CA GLU A 229 -11.59 -49.17 15.12
C GLU A 229 -10.41 -50.01 15.59
N PHE A 230 -9.22 -49.77 15.04
CA PHE A 230 -8.04 -50.58 15.34
C PHE A 230 -7.26 -50.08 16.57
N SER A 231 -7.50 -48.85 17.06
CA SER A 231 -6.83 -48.33 18.27
C SER A 231 -7.05 -49.19 19.52
N LYS A 232 -8.20 -49.85 19.63
CA LYS A 232 -8.58 -50.67 20.80
C LYS A 232 -7.94 -52.05 20.83
N LYS A 233 -7.33 -52.50 19.71
CA LYS A 233 -6.67 -53.82 19.62
C LYS A 233 -5.25 -53.74 20.17
N THR A 234 -4.93 -54.57 21.15
CA THR A 234 -3.59 -54.71 21.72
C THR A 234 -2.61 -55.37 20.75
N GLU A 235 -3.03 -56.46 20.10
CA GLU A 235 -2.29 -57.12 19.03
C GLU A 235 -2.92 -56.81 17.68
N LYS A 236 -2.11 -56.27 16.75
CA LYS A 236 -2.55 -55.85 15.42
C LYS A 236 -1.88 -56.71 14.36
N LEU A 237 -2.66 -57.16 13.37
CA LEU A 237 -2.12 -57.87 12.21
C LEU A 237 -1.30 -56.92 11.31
N THR A 238 -0.43 -57.48 10.48
CA THR A 238 0.40 -56.70 9.52
C THR A 238 -0.44 -55.84 8.59
N ASP A 239 -1.59 -56.35 8.15
CA ASP A 239 -2.51 -55.65 7.25
C ASP A 239 -3.22 -54.50 7.98
N GLU A 240 -3.53 -54.68 9.27
CA GLU A 240 -4.13 -53.64 10.11
C GLU A 240 -3.12 -52.52 10.41
N ILE A 241 -1.85 -52.86 10.64
CA ILE A 241 -0.76 -51.89 10.77
C ILE A 241 -0.61 -51.09 9.48
N ALA A 242 -0.57 -51.76 8.32
CA ALA A 242 -0.46 -51.09 7.03
C ALA A 242 -1.66 -50.17 6.74
N LEU A 243 -2.86 -50.56 7.16
CA LEU A 243 -4.06 -49.73 7.06
C LEU A 243 -4.00 -48.50 7.98
N LEU A 244 -3.54 -48.65 9.23
CA LEU A 244 -3.34 -47.53 10.16
C LEU A 244 -2.30 -46.53 9.67
N GLN A 245 -1.16 -47.03 9.17
CA GLN A 245 -0.13 -46.21 8.53
C GLN A 245 -0.69 -45.42 7.34
N SER A 246 -1.52 -46.08 6.52
CA SER A 246 -2.18 -45.46 5.36
C SER A 246 -3.16 -44.37 5.78
N ALA A 247 -3.99 -44.65 6.80
CA ALA A 247 -4.93 -43.67 7.34
C ALA A 247 -4.22 -42.45 7.93
N GLY A 248 -3.09 -42.64 8.62
CA GLY A 248 -2.28 -41.54 9.15
C GLY A 248 -1.69 -40.64 8.06
N ILE A 249 -1.16 -41.25 6.98
CA ILE A 249 -0.63 -40.50 5.83
C ILE A 249 -1.75 -39.72 5.12
N VAL A 250 -2.86 -40.40 4.81
CA VAL A 250 -3.96 -39.81 4.03
C VAL A 250 -4.62 -38.69 4.82
N GLU A 251 -4.89 -38.87 6.11
CA GLU A 251 -5.48 -37.83 6.94
C GLU A 251 -4.62 -36.57 7.00
N TYR A 252 -3.31 -36.73 7.26
CA TYR A 252 -2.42 -35.60 7.36
C TYR A 252 -2.30 -34.84 6.03
N LEU A 253 -2.03 -35.55 4.94
CA LEU A 253 -1.88 -34.95 3.62
C LEU A 253 -3.20 -34.33 3.11
N ASN A 254 -4.35 -34.95 3.40
CA ASN A 254 -5.66 -34.38 3.11
C ASN A 254 -5.84 -33.01 3.80
N ASN A 255 -5.51 -32.91 5.09
CA ASN A 255 -5.60 -31.67 5.83
C ASN A 255 -4.59 -30.62 5.32
N TYR A 256 -3.37 -31.04 5.02
CA TYR A 256 -2.32 -30.17 4.47
C TYR A 256 -2.76 -29.53 3.15
N TYR A 257 -3.18 -30.34 2.17
CA TYR A 257 -3.62 -29.83 0.87
C TYR A 257 -4.90 -29.01 0.96
N ARG A 258 -5.85 -29.38 1.84
CA ARG A 258 -7.05 -28.57 2.09
C ARG A 258 -6.70 -27.18 2.62
N ASN A 259 -5.80 -27.10 3.60
CA ASN A 259 -5.37 -25.83 4.18
C ASN A 259 -4.62 -24.98 3.15
N GLN A 260 -3.80 -25.61 2.30
CA GLN A 260 -3.11 -24.91 1.21
C GLN A 260 -4.11 -24.33 0.20
N LEU A 261 -5.06 -25.12 -0.29
CA LEU A 261 -6.10 -24.64 -1.20
C LEU A 261 -6.94 -23.52 -0.60
N GLN A 262 -7.32 -23.64 0.68
CA GLN A 262 -8.06 -22.59 1.37
C GLN A 262 -7.25 -21.29 1.47
N LYS A 263 -5.94 -21.38 1.72
CA LYS A 263 -5.04 -20.24 1.76
C LYS A 263 -4.86 -19.61 0.38
N ASP A 264 -4.79 -20.41 -0.68
CA ASP A 264 -4.71 -19.93 -2.06
C ASP A 264 -5.99 -19.18 -2.46
N LEU A 265 -7.17 -19.75 -2.14
CA LEU A 265 -8.48 -19.11 -2.35
C LEU A 265 -8.64 -17.80 -1.55
N GLN A 266 -8.18 -17.80 -0.30
CA GLN A 266 -8.16 -16.61 0.55
C GLN A 266 -7.23 -15.53 -0.05
N THR A 267 -6.06 -15.92 -0.53
CA THR A 267 -5.09 -15.05 -1.19
C THR A 267 -5.70 -14.42 -2.43
N GLU A 268 -6.31 -15.23 -3.31
CA GLU A 268 -6.97 -14.74 -4.53
C GLU A 268 -8.11 -13.78 -4.22
N THR A 269 -8.95 -14.11 -3.23
CA THR A 269 -10.06 -13.25 -2.80
C THR A 269 -9.55 -11.94 -2.21
N ALA A 270 -8.48 -11.98 -1.41
CA ALA A 270 -7.86 -10.79 -0.84
C ALA A 270 -7.23 -9.89 -1.93
N LEU A 271 -6.64 -10.46 -2.98
CA LEU A 271 -6.14 -9.71 -4.13
C LEU A 271 -7.28 -9.07 -4.95
N LYS A 272 -8.42 -9.76 -5.11
CA LYS A 272 -9.63 -9.16 -5.71
C LYS A 272 -10.15 -7.99 -4.87
N ASN A 273 -10.19 -8.15 -3.54
CA ASN A 273 -10.57 -7.08 -2.62
C ASN A 273 -9.60 -5.90 -2.64
N LEU A 274 -8.31 -6.16 -2.86
CA LEU A 274 -7.32 -5.10 -3.08
C LEU A 274 -7.65 -4.28 -4.32
N LEU A 275 -7.99 -4.90 -5.45
CA LEU A 275 -8.44 -4.17 -6.65
C LEU A 275 -9.73 -3.38 -6.41
N LEU A 276 -10.68 -3.94 -5.65
CA LEU A 276 -11.89 -3.21 -5.25
C LEU A 276 -11.58 -1.99 -4.36
N ALA A 277 -10.53 -2.05 -3.53
CA ALA A 277 -10.10 -0.91 -2.74
C ALA A 277 -9.56 0.22 -3.62
N PHE A 278 -8.85 -0.11 -4.71
CA PHE A 278 -8.42 0.90 -5.70
C PHE A 278 -9.59 1.57 -6.43
N GLN A 279 -10.75 0.92 -6.52
CA GLN A 279 -11.95 1.52 -7.11
C GLN A 279 -12.64 2.55 -6.19
N LYS A 280 -12.15 2.77 -4.98
CA LYS A 280 -12.69 3.77 -4.05
C LYS A 280 -11.91 5.07 -4.17
N SER A 281 -12.62 6.20 -4.03
CA SER A 281 -12.00 7.53 -3.90
C SER A 281 -11.00 7.50 -2.72
N PRO A 282 -9.78 8.06 -2.84
CA PRO A 282 -9.34 9.01 -3.87
C PRO A 282 -8.85 8.42 -5.20
N TYR A 283 -8.91 7.10 -5.42
CA TYR A 283 -8.46 6.37 -6.62
C TYR A 283 -6.95 6.27 -6.85
N TYR A 284 -6.12 7.05 -6.13
CA TYR A 284 -4.66 6.95 -6.19
C TYR A 284 -4.07 6.75 -4.80
N PHE A 285 -3.07 5.87 -4.72
CA PHE A 285 -2.51 5.44 -3.44
C PHE A 285 -1.01 5.24 -3.54
N THR A 286 -0.29 5.47 -2.44
CA THR A 286 1.12 5.09 -2.29
C THR A 286 1.22 3.63 -1.86
N MET A 287 2.39 3.01 -2.05
CA MET A 287 2.62 1.63 -1.56
C MET A 287 2.34 1.50 -0.05
N LYS A 288 2.70 2.54 0.72
CA LYS A 288 2.42 2.60 2.16
C LYS A 288 0.92 2.55 2.45
N GLN A 289 0.10 3.29 1.69
CA GLN A 289 -1.36 3.25 1.84
C GLN A 289 -1.95 1.90 1.41
N ILE A 290 -1.44 1.31 0.32
CA ILE A 290 -1.89 0.01 -0.18
C ILE A 290 -1.66 -1.10 0.86
N THR A 291 -0.54 -1.08 1.58
CA THR A 291 -0.26 -2.05 2.65
C THR A 291 -1.25 -1.96 3.82
N GLN A 292 -1.99 -0.86 3.95
CA GLN A 292 -2.97 -0.61 5.02
C GLN A 292 -4.41 -0.88 4.58
N PHE A 293 -4.63 -1.38 3.36
CA PHE A 293 -5.97 -1.71 2.88
C PHE A 293 -6.63 -2.80 3.72
N THR A 294 -7.94 -2.67 3.86
CA THR A 294 -8.79 -3.61 4.60
C THR A 294 -9.90 -4.16 3.71
N ASP A 295 -10.34 -5.38 3.99
CA ASP A 295 -11.55 -5.96 3.44
C ASP A 295 -12.79 -5.16 3.90
N THR A 296 -13.94 -5.41 3.28
CA THR A 296 -15.29 -4.97 3.64
C THR A 296 -15.63 -5.09 5.12
N ARG A 297 -15.00 -6.04 5.83
CA ARG A 297 -15.17 -6.29 7.28
C ARG A 297 -14.18 -5.52 8.17
N GLY A 298 -13.32 -4.68 7.60
CA GLY A 298 -12.30 -3.93 8.34
C GLY A 298 -11.04 -4.74 8.71
N ILE A 299 -10.92 -5.97 8.19
CA ILE A 299 -9.75 -6.82 8.42
C ILE A 299 -8.64 -6.43 7.43
N PRO A 300 -7.39 -6.20 7.88
CA PRO A 300 -6.27 -5.94 6.98
C PRO A 300 -6.12 -7.02 5.90
N LEU A 301 -5.86 -6.59 4.67
CA LEU A 301 -5.57 -7.51 3.56
C LEU A 301 -4.16 -8.09 3.68
N LEU A 302 -3.21 -7.28 4.15
CA LEU A 302 -1.88 -7.75 4.53
C LEU A 302 -2.00 -8.71 5.72
N GLY A 303 -1.55 -9.96 5.54
CA GLY A 303 -1.80 -11.07 6.47
C GLY A 303 -2.70 -12.15 5.89
N GLN A 304 -3.59 -11.81 4.95
CA GLN A 304 -4.31 -12.78 4.12
C GLN A 304 -3.46 -13.21 2.91
N TYR A 305 -2.58 -12.33 2.45
CA TYR A 305 -1.46 -12.62 1.56
C TYR A 305 -0.15 -12.11 2.15
N SER A 306 0.98 -12.60 1.62
CA SER A 306 2.32 -12.15 2.04
C SER A 306 2.73 -10.84 1.37
N GLU A 307 3.67 -10.11 1.97
CA GLU A 307 4.22 -8.89 1.35
C GLU A 307 4.88 -9.17 0.00
N LYS A 308 5.57 -10.31 -0.13
CA LYS A 308 6.15 -10.76 -1.39
C LYS A 308 5.06 -10.95 -2.46
N THR A 309 3.96 -11.61 -2.10
CA THR A 309 2.81 -11.80 -2.99
C THR A 309 2.23 -10.46 -3.46
N LEU A 310 2.12 -9.47 -2.58
CA LEU A 310 1.68 -8.13 -2.94
C LEU A 310 2.65 -7.46 -3.92
N GLN A 311 3.95 -7.52 -3.66
CA GLN A 311 4.96 -6.92 -4.54
C GLN A 311 4.96 -7.56 -5.93
N ASP A 312 4.90 -8.90 -5.99
CA ASP A 312 4.82 -9.65 -7.26
C ASP A 312 3.54 -9.30 -8.02
N PHE A 313 2.39 -9.24 -7.32
CA PHE A 313 1.12 -8.84 -7.92
C PHE A 313 1.13 -7.40 -8.45
N MET A 314 1.64 -6.44 -7.68
CA MET A 314 1.75 -5.05 -8.12
C MET A 314 2.70 -4.92 -9.32
N LYS A 315 3.80 -5.68 -9.34
CA LYS A 315 4.74 -5.72 -10.46
C LYS A 315 4.09 -6.29 -11.72
N GLU A 316 3.33 -7.37 -11.59
CA GLU A 316 2.57 -7.96 -12.69
C GLU A 316 1.53 -6.97 -13.23
N LYS A 317 0.74 -6.34 -12.36
CA LYS A 317 -0.32 -5.40 -12.76
C LYS A 317 0.16 -4.05 -13.28
N THR A 318 1.41 -3.70 -13.02
CA THR A 318 2.05 -2.49 -13.55
C THR A 318 2.92 -2.76 -14.79
N ALA A 319 3.11 -4.03 -15.16
CA ALA A 319 3.83 -4.40 -16.37
C ALA A 319 2.97 -4.17 -17.62
N VAL A 320 3.63 -3.74 -18.71
CA VAL A 320 2.99 -3.50 -20.01
C VAL A 320 2.86 -4.82 -20.77
N SER A 321 1.66 -5.14 -21.25
CA SER A 321 1.37 -6.36 -22.01
C SER A 321 1.36 -6.09 -23.53
N GLY A 322 2.45 -5.51 -24.06
CA GLY A 322 2.65 -5.22 -25.49
C GLY A 322 2.62 -3.74 -25.86
N GLU A 323 3.24 -3.40 -27.00
CA GLU A 323 3.23 -2.04 -27.57
C GLU A 323 1.76 -1.61 -27.74
N PHE A 324 1.38 -0.45 -27.18
CA PHE A 324 0.02 0.12 -27.19
C PHE A 324 -1.02 -0.46 -26.21
N THR A 325 -0.64 -1.32 -25.25
CA THR A 325 -1.55 -1.73 -24.17
C THR A 325 -1.25 -0.99 -22.86
N LEU A 326 -2.30 -0.51 -22.20
CA LEU A 326 -2.18 0.07 -20.86
C LEU A 326 -2.12 -1.05 -19.82
N PRO A 327 -1.18 -1.00 -18.87
CA PRO A 327 -1.24 -1.83 -17.67
C PRO A 327 -2.56 -1.63 -16.91
N ASP A 328 -2.97 -2.64 -16.13
CA ASP A 328 -4.16 -2.55 -15.27
C ASP A 328 -4.00 -1.45 -14.21
N ILE A 329 -2.80 -1.33 -13.64
CA ILE A 329 -2.42 -0.31 -12.66
C ILE A 329 -1.34 0.57 -13.27
N LEU A 330 -1.64 1.87 -13.38
CA LEU A 330 -0.73 2.89 -13.86
C LEU A 330 0.06 3.49 -12.68
N THR A 331 1.28 3.96 -12.97
CA THR A 331 2.11 4.60 -11.95
C THR A 331 2.59 5.97 -12.41
N PHE A 332 2.53 6.93 -11.51
CA PHE A 332 3.08 8.27 -11.73
C PHE A 332 3.85 8.73 -10.48
N LYS A 333 4.67 9.76 -10.65
CA LYS A 333 5.38 10.39 -9.54
C LYS A 333 4.93 11.84 -9.40
N ASN A 334 4.81 12.31 -8.17
CA ASN A 334 4.61 13.73 -7.91
C ASN A 334 5.94 14.51 -8.01
N THR A 335 5.91 15.81 -7.81
CA THR A 335 7.11 16.67 -7.82
C THR A 335 8.11 16.35 -6.70
N SER A 336 7.69 15.63 -5.67
CA SER A 336 8.54 15.15 -4.56
C SER A 336 9.12 13.74 -4.83
N GLU A 337 9.01 13.22 -6.05
CA GLU A 337 9.44 11.86 -6.44
C GLU A 337 8.70 10.71 -5.75
N GLU A 338 7.61 10.99 -5.03
CA GLU A 338 6.76 9.97 -4.42
C GLU A 338 5.92 9.27 -5.48
N ARG A 339 5.95 7.93 -5.47
CA ARG A 339 5.24 7.09 -6.46
C ARG A 339 3.82 6.77 -5.99
N PHE A 340 2.88 7.03 -6.90
CA PHE A 340 1.47 6.69 -6.75
C PHE A 340 1.02 5.65 -7.76
N TYR A 341 0.00 4.88 -7.38
CA TYR A 341 -0.62 3.82 -8.16
C TYR A 341 -2.09 4.17 -8.37
N VAL A 342 -2.59 4.00 -9.59
CA VAL A 342 -3.98 4.29 -9.98
C VAL A 342 -4.47 3.22 -10.96
N LEU A 343 -5.71 2.76 -10.82
CA LEU A 343 -6.32 1.88 -11.83
C LEU A 343 -6.47 2.63 -13.15
N ALA A 344 -6.15 1.98 -14.27
CA ALA A 344 -6.25 2.62 -15.59
C ALA A 344 -7.65 3.19 -15.85
N GLU A 345 -8.71 2.45 -15.52
CA GLU A 345 -10.11 2.90 -15.64
C GLU A 345 -10.48 4.12 -14.77
N LYS A 346 -9.69 4.42 -13.73
CA LYS A 346 -9.90 5.56 -12.83
C LYS A 346 -8.96 6.73 -13.11
N ALA A 347 -8.04 6.60 -14.07
CA ALA A 347 -7.08 7.66 -14.37
C ALA A 347 -7.76 8.95 -14.87
N VAL A 348 -8.69 8.86 -15.82
CA VAL A 348 -9.42 10.05 -16.32
C VAL A 348 -10.32 10.68 -15.24
N PRO A 349 -11.18 9.93 -14.53
CA PRO A 349 -11.91 10.47 -13.37
C PRO A 349 -11.02 11.18 -12.34
N LEU A 350 -9.85 10.60 -12.06
CA LEU A 350 -8.89 11.18 -11.13
C LEU A 350 -8.33 12.50 -11.65
N ILE A 351 -7.92 12.57 -12.92
CA ILE A 351 -7.42 13.81 -13.54
C ILE A 351 -8.47 14.92 -13.39
N ILE A 352 -9.73 14.64 -13.71
CA ILE A 352 -10.83 15.61 -13.61
C ILE A 352 -11.04 16.06 -12.16
N SER A 353 -11.04 15.13 -11.19
CA SER A 353 -11.17 15.47 -9.75
C SER A 353 -10.04 16.41 -9.31
N LEU A 354 -8.79 16.06 -9.64
CA LEU A 354 -7.62 16.83 -9.27
C LEU A 354 -7.58 18.22 -9.93
N ILE A 355 -8.05 18.35 -11.17
CA ILE A 355 -8.21 19.66 -11.85
C ILE A 355 -9.18 20.55 -11.06
N ASN A 356 -10.34 20.00 -10.69
CA ASN A 356 -11.35 20.74 -9.94
C ASN A 356 -10.85 21.15 -8.54
N GLU A 357 -10.13 20.26 -7.86
CA GLU A 357 -9.52 20.53 -6.56
C GLU A 357 -8.39 21.58 -6.64
N ALA A 358 -7.56 21.52 -7.69
CA ALA A 358 -6.41 22.40 -7.86
C ALA A 358 -6.77 23.84 -8.29
N ARG A 359 -7.94 24.05 -8.91
CA ARG A 359 -8.33 25.34 -9.50
C ARG A 359 -8.27 26.50 -8.49
N LYS A 360 -8.85 26.32 -7.30
CA LYS A 360 -8.89 27.37 -6.27
C LYS A 360 -7.50 27.63 -5.65
N PRO A 361 -6.75 26.62 -5.16
CA PRO A 361 -5.39 26.82 -4.65
C PRO A 361 -4.45 27.52 -5.64
N VAL A 362 -4.47 27.11 -6.92
CA VAL A 362 -3.63 27.72 -7.95
C VAL A 362 -4.04 29.16 -8.23
N ARG A 363 -5.34 29.46 -8.30
CA ARG A 363 -5.86 30.83 -8.43
C ARG A 363 -5.41 31.71 -7.27
N ASP A 364 -5.61 31.26 -6.04
CA ASP A 364 -5.33 32.05 -4.84
C ASP A 364 -3.83 32.34 -4.69
N GLU A 365 -2.97 31.37 -5.00
CA GLU A 365 -1.51 31.55 -5.01
C GLU A 365 -1.06 32.48 -6.15
N CYS A 366 -1.68 32.41 -7.34
CA CYS A 366 -1.40 33.35 -8.43
C CYS A 366 -1.75 34.79 -8.04
N ILE A 367 -2.95 35.01 -7.48
CA ILE A 367 -3.40 36.32 -6.99
C ILE A 367 -2.44 36.84 -5.92
N LYS A 368 -2.01 35.99 -4.98
CA LYS A 368 -1.06 36.35 -3.93
C LYS A 368 0.29 36.77 -4.49
N ARG A 369 0.87 36.02 -5.45
CA ARG A 369 2.13 36.37 -6.12
C ARG A 369 2.03 37.69 -6.86
N TRP A 370 1.00 37.86 -7.67
CA TRP A 370 0.78 39.12 -8.40
C TRP A 370 0.50 40.30 -7.48
N HIS A 371 -0.26 40.11 -6.41
CA HIS A 371 -0.51 41.14 -5.40
C HIS A 371 0.81 41.59 -4.76
N HIS A 372 1.73 40.66 -4.45
CA HIS A 372 3.05 41.00 -3.92
C HIS A 372 3.91 41.80 -4.91
N ILE A 373 3.95 41.37 -6.18
CA ILE A 373 4.68 42.05 -7.26
C ILE A 373 4.13 43.46 -7.51
N LEU A 374 2.80 43.58 -7.62
CA LEU A 374 2.12 44.86 -7.84
C LEU A 374 2.24 45.77 -6.63
N SER A 375 2.13 45.26 -5.40
CA SER A 375 2.38 46.06 -4.18
C SER A 375 3.80 46.66 -4.15
N SER A 376 4.74 46.03 -4.85
CA SER A 376 6.13 46.46 -4.99
C SER A 376 6.39 47.34 -6.23
N PHE A 377 5.35 47.76 -6.96
CA PHE A 377 5.43 48.60 -8.17
C PHE A 377 6.14 47.95 -9.37
N TYR A 378 6.25 46.63 -9.36
CA TYR A 378 6.74 45.85 -10.50
C TYR A 378 5.58 45.30 -11.32
N LYS A 379 5.89 44.91 -12.56
CA LYS A 379 4.96 44.19 -13.44
C LYS A 379 5.69 42.96 -13.94
N ASP A 380 5.02 41.83 -13.91
CA ASP A 380 5.51 40.59 -14.47
C ASP A 380 5.05 40.42 -15.91
N ASP A 381 5.83 39.73 -16.74
CA ASP A 381 5.49 39.47 -18.13
C ASP A 381 4.25 38.57 -18.23
N SER A 382 4.04 37.68 -17.24
CA SER A 382 2.83 36.86 -17.12
C SER A 382 1.54 37.67 -17.00
N MET A 383 1.61 38.96 -16.67
CA MET A 383 0.44 39.84 -16.58
C MET A 383 0.01 40.38 -17.94
N LYS A 384 0.89 40.31 -18.96
CA LYS A 384 0.68 40.92 -20.28
C LYS A 384 0.61 39.87 -21.38
N ASP A 385 1.45 38.85 -21.29
CA ASP A 385 1.59 37.80 -22.28
C ASP A 385 0.92 36.50 -21.81
N GLU A 386 0.23 35.84 -22.73
CA GLU A 386 -0.54 34.63 -22.44
C GLU A 386 0.38 33.42 -22.28
N ALA A 387 1.45 33.32 -23.07
CA ALA A 387 2.41 32.22 -22.95
C ALA A 387 3.19 32.29 -21.62
N ALA A 388 3.63 33.49 -21.22
CA ALA A 388 4.23 33.74 -19.92
C ALA A 388 3.25 33.43 -18.77
N PHE A 389 1.96 33.74 -18.93
CA PHE A 389 0.91 33.38 -17.97
C PHE A 389 0.74 31.87 -17.83
N SER A 390 0.61 31.13 -18.92
CA SER A 390 0.51 29.67 -18.88
C SER A 390 1.72 29.02 -18.21
N ASN A 391 2.92 29.55 -18.43
CA ASN A 391 4.15 29.07 -17.76
C ASN A 391 4.15 29.37 -16.26
N LEU A 392 3.65 30.54 -15.84
CA LEU A 392 3.48 30.87 -14.43
C LEU A 392 2.47 29.91 -13.77
N ILE A 393 1.31 29.69 -14.39
CA ILE A 393 0.28 28.77 -13.87
C ILE A 393 0.83 27.35 -13.80
N ARG A 394 1.58 26.89 -14.79
CA ARG A 394 2.29 25.59 -14.73
C ARG A 394 3.20 25.49 -13.51
N THR A 395 4.00 26.53 -13.25
CA THR A 395 4.93 26.59 -12.11
C THR A 395 4.16 26.54 -10.78
N ILE A 396 3.11 27.36 -10.64
CA ILE A 396 2.26 27.37 -9.45
C ILE A 396 1.57 26.01 -9.27
N THR A 397 1.14 25.35 -10.35
CA THR A 397 0.50 24.02 -10.28
C THR A 397 1.47 22.97 -9.76
N ALA A 398 2.75 23.03 -10.15
CA ALA A 398 3.78 22.12 -9.63
C ALA A 398 3.99 22.28 -8.11
N GLU A 399 3.80 23.49 -7.58
CA GLU A 399 3.96 23.80 -6.16
C GLU A 399 2.68 23.53 -5.34
N ALA A 400 1.54 24.03 -5.81
CA ALA A 400 0.26 24.01 -5.09
C ALA A 400 -0.54 22.72 -5.31
N ALA A 401 -0.33 22.02 -6.42
CA ALA A 401 -1.02 20.78 -6.79
C ALA A 401 -0.06 19.74 -7.39
N PRO A 402 0.93 19.27 -6.61
CA PRO A 402 2.04 18.44 -7.11
C PRO A 402 1.58 17.10 -7.71
N ASN A 403 0.49 16.51 -7.17
CA ASN A 403 -0.05 15.25 -7.66
C ASN A 403 -0.73 15.43 -9.04
N LEU A 404 -1.47 16.54 -9.25
CA LEU A 404 -2.03 16.88 -10.56
C LEU A 404 -0.91 17.09 -11.58
N TYR A 405 0.11 17.87 -11.20
CA TYR A 405 1.26 18.12 -12.07
C TYR A 405 1.96 16.81 -12.48
N GLY A 406 2.24 15.93 -11.51
CA GLY A 406 2.85 14.64 -11.77
C GLY A 406 2.01 13.74 -12.68
N LEU A 407 0.70 13.69 -12.46
CA LEU A 407 -0.23 12.88 -13.24
C LEU A 407 -0.35 13.35 -14.69
N LEU A 408 -0.43 14.68 -14.91
CA LEU A 408 -0.51 15.27 -16.24
C LEU A 408 0.76 15.05 -17.09
N ASN A 409 1.91 14.87 -16.45
CA ASN A 409 3.20 14.62 -17.11
C ASN A 409 3.60 13.13 -17.09
N ALA A 410 2.69 12.24 -16.72
CA ALA A 410 2.98 10.82 -16.60
C ALA A 410 3.24 10.17 -17.98
N PRO A 411 4.11 9.14 -18.07
CA PRO A 411 4.51 8.54 -19.35
C PRO A 411 3.37 7.79 -20.06
N PHE A 412 2.32 7.39 -19.33
CA PHE A 412 1.18 6.65 -19.88
C PHE A 412 0.09 7.55 -20.51
N THR A 413 0.24 8.88 -20.45
CA THR A 413 -0.78 9.84 -20.91
C THR A 413 -1.13 9.68 -22.39
N THR A 414 -0.15 9.38 -23.24
CA THR A 414 -0.38 9.13 -24.68
C THR A 414 -1.16 7.85 -24.94
N ALA A 415 -0.87 6.79 -24.17
CA ALA A 415 -1.60 5.53 -24.25
C ALA A 415 -3.04 5.67 -23.73
N LEU A 416 -3.27 6.52 -22.72
CA LEU A 416 -4.59 6.80 -22.16
C LEU A 416 -5.57 7.38 -23.19
N LEU A 417 -5.07 8.14 -24.17
CA LEU A 417 -5.89 8.74 -25.23
C LEU A 417 -6.44 7.72 -26.24
N SER A 418 -5.81 6.55 -26.32
CA SER A 418 -6.22 5.46 -27.22
C SER A 418 -7.00 4.37 -26.48
N ASP A 419 -7.36 4.60 -25.20
CA ASP A 419 -8.05 3.61 -24.39
C ASP A 419 -9.52 3.48 -24.81
N SER A 420 -9.88 2.32 -25.34
CA SER A 420 -11.24 2.00 -25.80
C SER A 420 -12.26 1.90 -24.67
N ARG A 421 -11.83 1.91 -23.40
CA ARG A 421 -12.70 1.82 -22.22
C ARG A 421 -13.31 3.15 -21.79
N LEU A 422 -12.85 4.27 -22.36
CA LEU A 422 -13.35 5.60 -21.99
C LEU A 422 -14.75 5.85 -22.55
N ASN A 423 -15.63 6.40 -21.71
CA ASN A 423 -16.95 6.85 -22.16
C ASN A 423 -16.86 8.17 -22.96
N GLU A 424 -17.93 8.56 -23.66
CA GLU A 424 -17.94 9.76 -24.51
C GLU A 424 -17.55 11.05 -23.75
N ILE A 425 -18.03 11.22 -22.52
CA ILE A 425 -17.73 12.40 -21.69
C ILE A 425 -16.25 12.43 -21.31
N GLN A 426 -15.69 11.28 -20.89
CA GLN A 426 -14.28 11.12 -20.56
C GLN A 426 -13.40 11.37 -21.79
N ASN A 427 -13.82 10.90 -22.96
CA ASN A 427 -13.13 11.15 -24.23
C ASN A 427 -13.12 12.64 -24.59
N LEU A 428 -14.22 13.37 -24.39
CA LEU A 428 -14.25 14.81 -24.62
C LEU A 428 -13.35 15.58 -23.66
N GLU A 429 -13.41 15.26 -22.36
CA GLU A 429 -12.59 15.89 -21.33
C GLU A 429 -11.10 15.61 -21.53
N ILE A 430 -10.72 14.36 -21.83
CA ILE A 430 -9.31 14.02 -22.03
C ILE A 430 -8.75 14.66 -23.30
N ASN A 431 -9.55 14.78 -24.37
CA ASN A 431 -9.16 15.51 -25.59
C ASN A 431 -9.03 17.02 -25.36
N ARG A 432 -9.80 17.61 -24.44
CA ARG A 432 -9.60 19.00 -23.99
C ARG A 432 -8.27 19.18 -23.27
N ILE A 433 -7.88 18.19 -22.44
CA ILE A 433 -6.66 18.26 -21.63
C ILE A 433 -5.41 17.95 -22.47
N PHE A 434 -5.52 17.05 -23.45
CA PHE A 434 -4.42 16.63 -24.32
C PHE A 434 -4.76 16.74 -25.82
N PRO A 435 -5.01 17.95 -26.35
CA PRO A 435 -5.33 18.15 -27.75
C PRO A 435 -4.20 17.63 -28.66
N GLY A 436 -4.54 16.72 -29.59
CA GLY A 436 -3.57 16.13 -30.52
C GLY A 436 -2.43 15.35 -29.83
N GLY A 437 -2.67 14.83 -28.62
CA GLY A 437 -1.68 14.05 -27.88
C GLY A 437 -0.65 14.87 -27.11
N LYS A 438 -0.79 16.20 -27.05
CA LYS A 438 0.07 17.10 -26.27
C LYS A 438 -0.74 17.76 -25.17
N ILE A 439 -0.12 17.96 -24.01
CA ILE A 439 -0.74 18.66 -22.89
C ILE A 439 -1.14 20.09 -23.31
N ALA A 440 -2.39 20.47 -23.02
CA ALA A 440 -2.87 21.83 -23.21
C ALA A 440 -2.16 22.81 -22.24
N PRO A 441 -2.16 24.13 -22.52
CA PRO A 441 -1.69 25.12 -21.57
C PRO A 441 -2.40 24.98 -20.21
N TYR A 442 -1.67 25.08 -19.10
CA TYR A 442 -2.24 24.88 -17.76
C TYR A 442 -3.32 25.92 -17.41
N SER A 443 -3.26 27.12 -18.00
CA SER A 443 -4.31 28.15 -17.89
C SER A 443 -5.64 27.67 -18.49
N GLU A 444 -5.60 26.94 -19.61
CA GLU A 444 -6.78 26.36 -20.25
C GLU A 444 -7.30 25.13 -19.49
N ILE A 445 -6.40 24.24 -19.05
CA ILE A 445 -6.75 23.05 -18.27
C ILE A 445 -7.51 23.42 -16.99
N LEU A 446 -7.03 24.44 -16.26
CA LEU A 446 -7.64 24.92 -15.01
C LEU A 446 -8.75 25.97 -15.24
N MET A 447 -9.04 26.33 -16.49
CA MET A 447 -10.00 27.37 -16.86
C MET A 447 -9.78 28.68 -16.08
N LEU A 448 -8.54 29.17 -16.10
CA LEU A 448 -8.12 30.40 -15.43
C LEU A 448 -7.84 31.48 -16.48
N SER A 449 -8.59 32.58 -16.40
CA SER A 449 -8.39 33.73 -17.27
C SER A 449 -7.38 34.71 -16.67
N ARG A 450 -6.35 35.07 -17.46
CA ARG A 450 -5.36 36.08 -17.07
C ARG A 450 -6.01 37.42 -16.73
N THR A 451 -7.02 37.84 -17.49
CA THR A 451 -7.68 39.14 -17.32
C THR A 451 -8.50 39.19 -16.03
N GLU A 452 -9.24 38.11 -15.72
CA GLU A 452 -10.03 37.97 -14.50
C GLU A 452 -9.13 37.94 -13.25
N LEU A 453 -8.07 37.12 -13.26
CA LEU A 453 -7.14 37.06 -12.14
C LEU A 453 -6.42 38.40 -11.91
N LEU A 454 -6.11 39.13 -12.99
CA LEU A 454 -5.46 40.44 -12.88
C LEU A 454 -6.44 41.50 -12.35
N SER A 455 -7.72 41.46 -12.73
CA SER A 455 -8.74 42.35 -12.15
C SER A 455 -8.94 42.04 -10.66
N ASP A 456 -9.06 40.77 -10.30
CA ASP A 456 -9.21 40.34 -8.90
C ASP A 456 -8.03 40.80 -8.05
N THR A 457 -6.81 40.65 -8.58
CA THR A 457 -5.60 41.11 -7.90
C THR A 457 -5.59 42.63 -7.71
N LYS A 458 -6.01 43.40 -8.73
CA LYS A 458 -6.07 44.86 -8.65
C LYS A 458 -7.14 45.36 -7.67
N ILE A 459 -8.25 44.65 -7.52
CA ILE A 459 -9.29 44.97 -6.53
C ILE A 459 -8.72 44.88 -5.11
N LEU A 460 -7.79 43.97 -4.86
CA LEU A 460 -7.13 43.81 -3.56
C LEU A 460 -6.08 44.90 -3.29
N LEU A 461 -5.62 45.62 -4.31
CA LEU A 461 -4.68 46.73 -4.12
C LEU A 461 -5.39 47.94 -3.48
N PRO A 462 -4.70 48.72 -2.65
CA PRO A 462 -5.27 49.93 -2.09
C PRO A 462 -5.78 50.90 -3.17
N PHE A 463 -6.92 51.57 -2.94
CA PHE A 463 -7.62 52.38 -3.94
C PHE A 463 -6.77 53.49 -4.61
N TRP A 464 -5.74 54.01 -3.92
CA TRP A 464 -4.81 55.01 -4.46
C TRP A 464 -3.89 54.50 -5.57
N TYR A 465 -3.85 53.18 -5.83
CA TYR A 465 -3.09 52.57 -6.93
C TYR A 465 -3.72 52.82 -8.32
N GLY A 466 -5.01 53.18 -8.37
CA GLY A 466 -5.74 53.49 -9.62
C GLY A 466 -5.67 54.95 -10.06
N ILE A 467 -5.04 55.85 -9.30
CA ILE A 467 -4.97 57.30 -9.59
C ILE A 467 -3.62 57.61 -10.27
N PRO A 468 -3.58 58.03 -11.56
CA PRO A 468 -2.34 58.19 -12.35
C PRO A 468 -1.26 59.08 -11.70
N PHE A 469 -1.67 60.12 -10.98
CA PHE A 469 -0.76 61.06 -10.31
C PHE A 469 -0.15 60.49 -9.02
N VAL A 470 -0.88 59.66 -8.26
CA VAL A 470 -0.37 59.08 -7.00
C VAL A 470 0.53 57.88 -7.26
N TYR A 471 0.19 57.05 -8.25
CA TYR A 471 1.02 55.94 -8.72
C TYR A 471 2.43 56.39 -9.12
N SER A 472 2.53 57.52 -9.84
CA SER A 472 3.80 58.08 -10.32
C SER A 472 4.69 58.61 -9.19
N ILE A 473 4.09 59.20 -8.15
CA ILE A 473 4.82 59.75 -6.99
C ILE A 473 5.34 58.61 -6.10
N VAL A 474 4.53 57.60 -5.77
CA VAL A 474 4.97 56.52 -4.86
C VAL A 474 5.95 55.55 -5.55
N ALA A 475 5.76 55.25 -6.84
CA ALA A 475 6.70 54.43 -7.61
C ALA A 475 8.10 55.07 -7.74
N PHE A 476 8.17 56.41 -7.72
CA PHE A 476 9.44 57.16 -7.76
C PHE A 476 10.24 57.04 -6.45
N PHE A 477 9.58 56.94 -5.29
CA PHE A 477 10.24 56.82 -3.99
C PHE A 477 10.53 55.38 -3.54
N LYS A 478 9.84 54.37 -4.08
CA LYS A 478 9.98 52.96 -3.66
C LYS A 478 10.71 52.02 -4.65
N ARG A 479 11.12 52.49 -5.83
CA ARG A 479 11.94 51.67 -6.74
C ARG A 479 13.38 51.57 -6.25
N PRO A 480 13.91 50.40 -5.86
CA PRO A 480 15.35 50.24 -5.67
C PRO A 480 16.07 50.45 -7.01
N LYS A 481 17.16 51.22 -6.98
CA LYS A 481 18.04 51.47 -8.13
C LYS A 481 18.68 50.15 -8.59
N ASN A 482 18.02 49.43 -9.49
CA ASN A 482 18.69 48.40 -10.30
C ASN A 482 19.10 49.00 -11.65
N LYS A 483 20.41 48.97 -11.88
CA LYS A 483 21.07 49.29 -13.15
C LYS A 483 20.56 48.34 -14.21
N GLN A 484 19.95 48.87 -15.26
CA GLN A 484 20.11 48.34 -16.61
C GLN A 484 19.87 49.43 -17.66
N LYS A 485 20.52 49.20 -18.81
CA LYS A 485 20.93 50.12 -19.87
C LYS A 485 19.81 51.02 -20.40
N LYS A 486 20.16 52.30 -20.58
CA LYS A 486 19.37 53.29 -21.33
C LYS A 486 19.59 53.10 -22.82
N ASP A 487 18.51 52.86 -23.55
CA ASP A 487 18.35 53.36 -24.92
C ASP A 487 17.69 54.73 -24.86
N ASN A 488 18.23 55.66 -25.63
CA ASN A 488 17.80 57.06 -25.68
C ASN A 488 16.58 57.20 -26.59
N ASN A 489 15.54 57.88 -26.10
CA ASN A 489 14.87 58.88 -26.94
C ASN A 489 14.22 59.99 -26.09
N GLN A 490 14.52 61.22 -26.51
CA GLN A 490 14.20 62.48 -25.86
C GLN A 490 12.74 62.87 -26.11
N ALA A 491 12.08 63.43 -25.09
CA ALA A 491 11.08 64.48 -25.29
C ALA A 491 11.00 65.36 -24.04
N LYS A 492 11.30 66.64 -24.22
CA LYS A 492 11.30 67.73 -23.24
C LYS A 492 9.88 68.00 -22.70
N LYS A 493 9.76 68.41 -21.43
CA LYS A 493 8.71 69.35 -21.00
C LYS A 493 9.13 70.15 -19.77
N ASN A 494 8.67 71.39 -19.79
CA ASN A 494 9.11 72.56 -19.05
C ASN A 494 8.92 72.49 -17.53
N GLU A 495 9.84 73.19 -16.85
CA GLU A 495 9.74 73.65 -15.48
C GLU A 495 8.56 74.62 -15.29
N GLN A 496 7.91 74.56 -14.13
CA GLN A 496 7.30 75.73 -13.49
C GLN A 496 7.28 75.55 -11.96
N GLN A 497 7.44 76.69 -11.29
CA GLN A 497 8.05 76.88 -9.99
C GLN A 497 7.12 76.57 -8.81
N ILE A 498 7.78 76.17 -7.72
CA ILE A 498 7.25 75.94 -6.37
C ILE A 498 7.14 77.28 -5.64
N ILE A 499 5.98 77.56 -5.03
CA ILE A 499 5.86 78.57 -3.97
C ILE A 499 5.41 77.85 -2.69
N SER A 500 6.26 77.92 -1.67
CA SER A 500 6.06 77.38 -0.33
C SER A 500 5.05 78.19 0.48
N ARG A 501 4.00 77.54 1.01
CA ARG A 501 3.17 78.07 2.10
C ARG A 501 3.20 77.13 3.30
N THR A 502 3.32 77.75 4.46
CA THR A 502 3.39 77.23 5.82
C THR A 502 2.35 76.12 6.07
N LYS A 503 2.80 75.00 6.64
CA LYS A 503 1.96 73.81 6.90
C LYS A 503 0.95 74.11 8.02
N LEU A 504 -0.32 74.39 7.68
CA LEU A 504 -1.43 74.25 8.62
C LEU A 504 -1.55 72.78 9.05
N THR A 505 -1.76 72.53 10.35
CA THR A 505 -2.00 71.18 10.87
C THR A 505 -3.50 70.91 11.03
N LEU A 506 -3.90 69.63 11.09
CA LEU A 506 -5.30 69.24 11.22
C LEU A 506 -5.92 69.70 12.54
N LYS A 507 -5.08 69.81 13.58
CA LYS A 507 -5.41 70.39 14.88
C LYS A 507 -5.88 71.85 14.77
N ASP A 508 -5.16 72.67 14.01
CA ASP A 508 -5.51 74.10 13.82
C ASP A 508 -6.86 74.25 13.11
N ALA A 509 -7.14 73.40 12.12
CA ALA A 509 -8.43 73.36 11.44
C ALA A 509 -9.58 72.96 12.39
N ALA A 510 -9.34 72.02 13.30
CA ALA A 510 -10.32 71.57 14.28
C ALA A 510 -10.58 72.60 15.40
N GLU A 511 -9.58 73.38 15.80
CA GLU A 511 -9.76 74.49 16.75
C GLU A 511 -10.63 75.60 16.15
N ASN A 512 -10.36 75.99 14.91
CA ASN A 512 -11.09 77.06 14.22
C ASN A 512 -12.59 76.76 14.07
N ILE A 513 -12.98 75.52 13.75
CA ILE A 513 -14.40 75.18 13.56
C ILE A 513 -15.12 74.83 14.87
N SER A 514 -14.39 74.59 15.97
CA SER A 514 -15.00 74.07 17.19
C SER A 514 -15.96 75.03 17.91
N ALA A 515 -15.78 76.34 17.72
CA ALA A 515 -16.67 77.36 18.30
C ALA A 515 -18.10 77.29 17.73
N GLU A 516 -18.28 76.79 16.50
CA GLU A 516 -19.61 76.70 15.86
C GLU A 516 -20.45 75.51 16.35
N PHE A 517 -19.85 74.54 17.05
CA PHE A 517 -20.54 73.36 17.56
C PHE A 517 -20.95 73.47 19.03
N VAL A 518 -20.47 74.49 19.74
CA VAL A 518 -20.74 74.70 21.16
C VAL A 518 -21.88 75.73 21.32
N PRO A 519 -22.95 75.44 22.09
CA PRO A 519 -24.02 76.41 22.37
C PRO A 519 -23.51 77.67 23.09
N GLN A 520 -24.13 78.83 22.81
CA GLN A 520 -23.75 80.11 23.43
C GLN A 520 -23.79 80.02 24.97
N GLY A 521 -22.68 80.39 25.62
CA GLY A 521 -22.55 80.40 27.08
C GLY A 521 -22.13 79.07 27.73
N MET A 522 -21.80 78.03 26.97
CA MET A 522 -21.25 76.76 27.48
C MET A 522 -19.80 76.54 27.04
N THR A 523 -19.02 75.84 27.85
CA THR A 523 -17.71 75.34 27.44
C THR A 523 -17.82 74.05 26.61
N PHE A 524 -16.76 73.70 25.88
CA PHE A 524 -16.72 72.50 25.03
C PHE A 524 -17.00 71.20 25.80
N ASP A 525 -16.39 71.04 26.99
CA ASP A 525 -16.60 69.85 27.82
C ASP A 525 -17.97 69.83 28.50
N GLU A 526 -18.54 70.99 28.86
CA GLU A 526 -19.92 71.09 29.36
C GLU A 526 -20.95 70.71 28.28
N ALA A 527 -20.76 71.16 27.05
CA ALA A 527 -21.63 70.79 25.93
C ALA A 527 -21.56 69.28 25.64
N LEU A 528 -20.35 68.71 25.67
CA LEU A 528 -20.15 67.26 25.47
C LEU A 528 -20.80 66.43 26.58
N LYS A 529 -20.67 66.86 27.84
CA LYS A 529 -21.32 66.20 28.99
C LYS A 529 -22.84 66.31 28.93
N ARG A 530 -23.38 67.49 28.60
CA ARG A 530 -24.81 67.70 28.42
C ARG A 530 -25.40 66.75 27.38
N TYR A 531 -24.81 66.66 26.20
CA TYR A 531 -25.36 65.78 25.17
C TYR A 531 -25.21 64.30 25.54
N LEU A 532 -24.13 63.91 26.22
CA LEU A 532 -23.97 62.57 26.80
C LEU A 532 -25.15 62.24 27.74
N ASP A 533 -25.50 63.17 28.62
CA ASP A 533 -26.61 63.03 29.56
C ASP A 533 -27.98 63.01 28.88
N GLU A 534 -28.14 63.74 27.78
CA GLU A 534 -29.39 63.77 27.00
C GLU A 534 -29.62 62.51 26.15
N TRP A 535 -28.57 61.87 25.61
CA TRP A 535 -28.71 60.67 24.77
C TRP A 535 -28.60 59.35 25.53
N ASN A 536 -27.75 59.29 26.56
CA ASN A 536 -27.63 58.14 27.43
C ASN A 536 -28.41 58.46 28.72
N GLN A 537 -29.60 57.89 28.89
CA GLN A 537 -30.46 58.12 30.08
C GLN A 537 -30.41 56.95 31.07
N ASN A 538 -29.44 56.04 30.92
CA ASN A 538 -29.31 54.89 31.81
C ASN A 538 -28.94 55.34 33.23
N LEU A 539 -29.77 54.94 34.21
CA LEU A 539 -29.58 55.22 35.64
C LEU A 539 -28.52 54.32 36.28
N ASN A 540 -28.29 53.13 35.71
CA ASN A 540 -27.22 52.25 36.15
C ASN A 540 -25.88 52.74 35.57
N THR A 541 -24.97 53.15 36.46
CA THR A 541 -23.67 53.73 36.12
C THR A 541 -22.81 52.79 35.27
N THR A 542 -22.79 51.49 35.57
CA THR A 542 -21.98 50.52 34.81
C THR A 542 -22.48 50.34 33.38
N VAL A 543 -23.80 50.26 33.19
CA VAL A 543 -24.43 50.13 31.86
C VAL A 543 -24.28 51.43 31.07
N ARG A 544 -24.38 52.58 31.74
CA ARG A 544 -24.17 53.91 31.16
C ARG A 544 -22.75 54.06 30.62
N ASP A 545 -21.75 53.70 31.42
CA ASP A 545 -20.34 53.88 31.06
C ASP A 545 -19.94 52.92 29.93
N ASN A 546 -20.39 51.66 29.99
CA ASN A 546 -20.14 50.68 28.92
C ASN A 546 -20.72 51.14 27.58
N LEU A 547 -21.99 51.57 27.54
CA LEU A 547 -22.60 52.05 26.30
C LEU A 547 -21.90 53.31 25.77
N THR A 548 -21.49 54.21 26.66
CA THR A 548 -20.76 55.42 26.27
C THR A 548 -19.41 55.06 25.64
N GLU A 549 -18.69 54.11 26.23
CA GLU A 549 -17.39 53.69 25.72
C GLU A 549 -17.52 52.91 24.40
N ASP A 550 -18.55 52.09 24.24
CA ASP A 550 -18.85 51.40 22.98
C ASP A 550 -19.10 52.39 21.83
N VAL A 551 -19.90 53.43 22.09
CA VAL A 551 -20.15 54.51 21.11
C VAL A 551 -18.86 55.30 20.83
N ASN A 552 -18.08 55.63 21.86
CA ASN A 552 -16.82 56.32 21.70
C ASN A 552 -15.78 55.52 20.91
N ALA A 553 -15.69 54.21 21.15
CA ALA A 553 -14.82 53.30 20.41
C ALA A 553 -15.22 53.28 18.93
N LEU A 554 -16.51 53.17 18.65
CA LEU A 554 -17.05 53.19 17.30
C LEU A 554 -16.74 54.52 16.58
N ILE A 555 -16.87 55.66 17.26
CA ILE A 555 -16.49 56.98 16.69
C ILE A 555 -14.98 57.00 16.39
N ARG A 556 -14.12 56.53 17.30
CA ARG A 556 -12.67 56.51 17.09
C ARG A 556 -12.27 55.61 15.94
N ASP A 557 -12.87 54.43 15.82
CA ASP A 557 -12.57 53.49 14.74
C ASP A 557 -13.05 54.02 13.39
N TYR A 558 -14.21 54.66 13.36
CA TYR A 558 -14.68 55.35 12.16
C TYR A 558 -13.73 56.49 11.77
N ILE A 559 -13.32 57.35 12.70
CA ILE A 559 -12.38 58.44 12.41
C ILE A 559 -11.00 57.91 12.00
N ARG A 560 -10.52 56.80 12.57
CA ARG A 560 -9.30 56.12 12.09
C ARG A 560 -9.45 55.60 10.66
N SER A 561 -10.62 55.09 10.30
CA SER A 561 -10.88 54.63 8.93
C SER A 561 -10.89 55.80 7.94
N VAL A 562 -11.43 56.96 8.35
CA VAL A 562 -11.59 58.16 7.51
C VAL A 562 -10.36 59.08 7.56
N GLN A 563 -9.45 58.91 8.53
CA GLN A 563 -8.21 59.68 8.75
C GLN A 563 -7.43 59.94 7.47
N LYS A 564 -7.27 58.91 6.62
CA LYS A 564 -6.50 59.01 5.37
C LYS A 564 -7.12 59.95 4.34
N THR A 565 -8.41 60.26 4.50
CA THR A 565 -9.16 61.21 3.67
C THR A 565 -9.32 62.57 4.33
N LEU A 566 -8.96 62.73 5.61
CA LEU A 566 -9.01 64.02 6.30
C LEU A 566 -7.74 64.82 5.98
N SER A 567 -7.92 66.03 5.47
CA SER A 567 -6.87 67.02 5.22
C SER A 567 -7.31 68.37 5.76
N THR A 568 -6.37 69.27 6.00
CA THR A 568 -6.69 70.62 6.51
C THR A 568 -7.65 71.39 5.60
N VAL A 569 -7.65 71.11 4.30
CA VAL A 569 -8.51 71.77 3.31
C VAL A 569 -9.94 71.22 3.31
N ASN A 570 -10.14 69.96 3.71
CA ASN A 570 -11.45 69.31 3.66
C ASN A 570 -12.11 69.12 5.04
N PHE A 571 -11.43 69.52 6.12
CA PHE A 571 -11.97 69.47 7.48
C PHE A 571 -12.83 70.70 7.79
N THR A 572 -14.00 70.77 7.15
CA THR A 572 -14.98 71.87 7.30
C THR A 572 -16.14 71.47 8.23
N VAL A 573 -16.92 72.46 8.65
CA VAL A 573 -18.13 72.27 9.47
C VAL A 573 -19.11 71.29 8.82
N GLU A 574 -19.33 71.44 7.51
CA GLU A 574 -20.19 70.56 6.72
C GLU A 574 -19.66 69.13 6.67
N ARG A 575 -18.33 68.97 6.57
CA ARG A 575 -17.70 67.65 6.59
C ARG A 575 -17.89 66.95 7.93
N VAL A 576 -17.68 67.65 9.04
CA VAL A 576 -17.87 67.08 10.39
C VAL A 576 -19.34 66.69 10.62
N ARG A 577 -20.29 67.55 10.20
CA ARG A 577 -21.73 67.23 10.26
C ARG A 577 -22.09 66.01 9.41
N GLY A 578 -21.54 65.91 8.19
CA GLY A 578 -21.76 64.76 7.31
C GLY A 578 -21.20 63.45 7.88
N LEU A 579 -20.02 63.51 8.50
CA LEU A 579 -19.43 62.35 9.19
C LEU A 579 -20.28 61.91 10.38
N ALA A 580 -20.75 62.87 11.19
CA ALA A 580 -21.61 62.58 12.34
C ALA A 580 -22.97 62.00 11.93
N GLN A 581 -23.59 62.53 10.86
CA GLN A 581 -24.85 62.00 10.32
C GLN A 581 -24.69 60.57 9.77
N THR A 582 -23.60 60.31 9.04
CA THR A 582 -23.31 58.96 8.52
C THR A 582 -23.14 57.97 9.66
N LEU A 583 -22.45 58.38 10.73
CA LEU A 583 -22.25 57.53 11.91
C LEU A 583 -23.56 57.29 12.67
N ALA A 584 -24.33 58.36 12.93
CA ALA A 584 -25.61 58.28 13.64
C ALA A 584 -26.65 57.43 12.89
N GLY A 585 -26.56 57.35 11.55
CA GLY A 585 -27.41 56.51 10.71
C GLY A 585 -27.03 55.03 10.66
N THR A 586 -25.98 54.60 11.35
CA THR A 586 -25.59 53.18 11.38
C THR A 586 -26.61 52.33 12.15
N PRO A 587 -26.90 51.09 11.71
CA PRO A 587 -27.92 50.23 12.32
C PRO A 587 -27.75 50.02 13.83
N SER A 588 -26.50 50.04 14.32
CA SER A 588 -26.15 49.88 15.73
C SER A 588 -26.57 51.08 16.59
N LEU A 589 -26.55 52.30 16.04
CA LEU A 589 -26.86 53.53 16.77
C LEU A 589 -28.31 54.00 16.60
N LEU A 590 -29.03 53.50 15.58
CA LEU A 590 -30.46 53.79 15.37
C LEU A 590 -31.36 53.35 16.53
N LYS A 591 -30.90 52.42 17.38
CA LYS A 591 -31.63 51.91 18.55
C LYS A 591 -31.65 52.90 19.73
N ILE A 592 -30.83 53.95 19.69
CA ILE A 592 -30.75 54.95 20.77
C ILE A 592 -31.90 55.95 20.63
N LYS A 593 -32.71 56.10 21.68
CA LYS A 593 -33.97 56.87 21.66
C LYS A 593 -33.78 58.34 21.25
N ASN A 594 -32.73 59.01 21.72
CA ASN A 594 -32.50 60.43 21.44
C ASN A 594 -31.40 60.63 20.37
N SER A 595 -31.73 60.27 19.13
CA SER A 595 -30.82 60.34 17.97
C SER A 595 -30.30 61.77 17.70
N LYS A 596 -31.08 62.81 18.01
CA LYS A 596 -30.67 64.22 17.84
C LYS A 596 -29.53 64.60 18.80
N ALA A 597 -29.67 64.28 20.09
CA ALA A 597 -28.63 64.53 21.07
C ALA A 597 -27.39 63.65 20.81
N LEU A 598 -27.57 62.40 20.37
CA LEU A 598 -26.48 61.52 19.97
C LEU A 598 -25.68 62.08 18.78
N THR A 599 -26.35 62.61 17.77
CA THR A 599 -25.68 63.21 16.60
C THR A 599 -24.83 64.41 17.02
N LYS A 600 -25.37 65.28 17.89
CA LYS A 600 -24.63 66.43 18.45
C LYS A 600 -23.45 66.00 19.32
N TYR A 601 -23.60 64.92 20.08
CA TYR A 601 -22.52 64.32 20.83
C TYR A 601 -21.40 63.78 19.92
N ILE A 602 -21.76 63.09 18.83
CA ILE A 602 -20.81 62.57 17.85
C ILE A 602 -20.04 63.71 17.17
N GLU A 603 -20.71 64.80 16.78
CA GLU A 603 -20.05 66.00 16.21
C GLU A 603 -18.94 66.53 17.13
N LEU A 604 -19.25 66.72 18.42
CA LEU A 604 -18.28 67.21 19.41
C LEU A 604 -17.18 66.18 19.70
N TYR A 605 -17.51 64.89 19.77
CA TYR A 605 -16.54 63.84 20.06
C TYR A 605 -15.56 63.63 18.90
N ILE A 606 -16.00 63.76 17.64
CA ILE A 606 -15.11 63.76 16.46
C ILE A 606 -14.07 64.87 16.58
N LEU A 607 -14.50 66.10 16.92
CA LEU A 607 -13.59 67.23 17.13
C LEU A 607 -12.60 66.95 18.28
N LYS A 608 -13.06 66.33 19.37
CA LYS A 608 -12.20 65.94 20.50
C LYS A 608 -11.15 64.91 20.10
N VAL A 609 -11.52 63.91 19.30
CA VAL A 609 -10.61 62.88 18.78
C VAL A 609 -9.58 63.49 17.84
N VAL A 610 -10.02 64.35 16.91
CA VAL A 610 -9.11 65.02 15.98
C VAL A 610 -8.12 65.91 16.72
N LYS A 611 -8.56 66.78 17.63
CA LYS A 611 -7.67 67.64 18.42
C LYS A 611 -6.63 66.88 19.27
N LYS A 612 -6.96 65.64 19.67
CA LYS A 612 -6.13 64.84 20.57
C LYS A 612 -5.12 63.96 19.84
N TYR A 613 -5.45 63.48 18.64
CA TYR A 613 -4.68 62.43 17.96
C TYR A 613 -4.12 62.83 16.58
N PHE A 614 -4.44 64.02 16.09
CA PHE A 614 -4.08 64.55 14.77
C PHE A 614 -3.61 66.00 14.88
#